data_AF-A0AA51HF25-F1
#
_entry.id   AF-A0AA51HF25-F1
#
_cell.length_a   1.000
_cell.length_b   1.000
_cell.length_c   1.000
_cell.angle_alpha   90.00
_cell.angle_beta   90.00
_cell.angle_gamma   90.00
#
_symmetry.space_group_name_H-M   'P 1'
#
loop_
_entity.id
_entity.type
_entity.pdbx_description
1 polymer ?
#
loop_
_entity_poly.entity_id
_entity_poly.type
_entity_poly.pdbx_seq_one_letter_code
_entity_poly.pdbx_strand_id
1 'polypeptide(L)'
;MEFSETLDMYRNIVRRFAKIEGKPWGVEGGMMELSKQVGELSKCVMLQENYYCFPAENPEENLIKIGNELADVFGQIIRIADYYNIDLLEAHIAAREDEDNYLKGKGV
;
A
#
# COMPACT_ATOMS: atom_id res chain seq x y z
N MET A 1 16.59 -8.52 4.32
CA MET A 1 15.17 -8.67 4.68
C MET A 1 14.49 -9.16 3.44
N GLU A 2 13.95 -10.37 3.48
CA GLU A 2 13.20 -10.96 2.38
C GLU A 2 11.78 -10.38 2.31
N PHE A 3 11.11 -10.55 1.16
CA PHE A 3 9.74 -10.06 0.98
C PHE A 3 8.77 -10.69 1.99
N SER A 4 8.90 -12.01 2.22
CA SER A 4 8.11 -12.74 3.22
C SER A 4 8.31 -12.20 4.64
N GLU A 5 9.55 -11.89 5.04
CA GLU A 5 9.86 -11.30 6.34
C GLU A 5 9.18 -9.93 6.52
N THR A 6 9.08 -9.15 5.43
CA THR A 6 8.40 -7.85 5.43
C THR A 6 6.88 -8.01 5.61
N LEU A 7 6.27 -8.99 4.93
CA LEU A 7 4.84 -9.31 5.10
C LEU A 7 4.55 -9.75 6.54
N ASP A 8 5.39 -10.61 7.10
CA ASP A 8 5.24 -11.14 8.46
C ASP A 8 5.42 -10.07 9.52
N MET A 9 6.33 -9.10 9.30
CA MET A 9 6.46 -7.93 10.15
C MET A 9 5.14 -7.16 10.24
N TYR A 10 4.51 -6.86 9.11
CA TYR A 10 3.24 -6.14 9.09
C TYR A 10 2.09 -6.97 9.68
N ARG A 11 2.00 -8.27 9.35
CA ARG A 11 1.01 -9.19 9.94
C ARG A 11 1.07 -9.22 11.46
N ASN A 12 2.27 -9.20 12.03
CA ASN A 12 2.46 -9.13 13.48
C ASN A 12 1.96 -7.81 14.08
N ILE A 13 2.11 -6.69 13.37
CA ILE A 13 1.57 -5.40 13.77
C ILE A 13 0.03 -5.45 13.74
N VAL A 14 -0.58 -5.92 12.66
CA VAL A 14 -2.05 -6.05 12.54
C VAL A 14 -2.63 -6.93 13.64
N ARG A 15 -2.01 -8.08 13.93
CA ARG A 15 -2.42 -8.96 15.04
C ARG A 15 -2.41 -8.26 16.40
N ARG A 16 -1.50 -7.30 16.60
CA ARG A 16 -1.44 -6.51 17.84
C ARG A 16 -2.50 -5.42 17.86
N PHE A 17 -2.74 -4.73 16.74
CA PHE A 17 -3.82 -3.75 16.63
C PHE A 17 -5.19 -4.37 16.85
N ALA A 18 -5.44 -5.58 16.33
CA ALA A 18 -6.69 -6.31 16.54
C ALA A 18 -7.08 -6.49 18.03
N LYS A 19 -6.13 -6.37 18.97
CA LYS A 19 -6.40 -6.44 20.42
C LYS A 19 -6.96 -5.15 21.02
N ILE A 20 -6.83 -4.02 20.30
CA ILE A 20 -7.22 -2.69 20.78
C ILE A 20 -8.16 -1.95 19.80
N GLU A 21 -8.46 -2.55 18.65
CA GLU A 21 -9.41 -2.00 17.68
C GLU A 21 -10.80 -1.88 18.32
N GLY A 22 -11.45 -0.72 18.17
CA GLY A 22 -12.80 -0.49 18.72
C GLY A 22 -13.89 -1.32 18.02
N LYS A 23 -13.68 -1.65 16.74
CA LYS A 23 -14.50 -2.56 15.94
C LYS A 23 -13.56 -3.48 15.17
N PRO A 24 -13.79 -4.81 15.11
CA PRO A 24 -12.99 -5.69 14.26
C PRO A 24 -13.10 -5.27 12.80
N TRP A 25 -11.96 -5.13 12.11
CA TRP A 25 -12.00 -4.82 10.67
C TRP A 25 -12.12 -6.10 9.84
N GLY A 26 -13.22 -6.20 9.10
CA GLY A 26 -13.31 -7.06 7.92
C GLY A 26 -12.65 -6.39 6.70
N VAL A 27 -12.85 -6.97 5.52
CA VAL A 27 -12.33 -6.41 4.28
C VAL A 27 -12.84 -4.99 3.99
N GLU A 28 -14.06 -4.67 4.41
CA GLU A 28 -14.64 -3.34 4.26
C GLU A 28 -13.82 -2.31 5.03
N GLY A 29 -13.36 -2.67 6.23
CA GLY A 29 -12.46 -1.84 7.03
C GLY A 29 -11.12 -1.62 6.33
N GLY A 30 -10.51 -2.69 5.80
CA GLY A 30 -9.27 -2.61 5.03
C GLY A 30 -9.39 -1.75 3.77
N MET A 31 -10.51 -1.85 3.04
CA MET A 31 -10.76 -1.04 1.84
C MET A 31 -11.02 0.43 2.15
N MET A 32 -11.73 0.73 3.25
CA MET A 32 -11.93 2.11 3.71
C MET A 32 -10.60 2.74 4.11
N GLU A 33 -9.77 2.03 4.87
CA GLU A 33 -8.45 2.50 5.26
C GLU A 33 -7.53 2.67 4.05
N LEU A 34 -7.52 1.72 3.11
CA LEU A 34 -6.76 1.84 1.85
C LEU A 34 -7.13 3.15 1.12
N SER A 35 -8.43 3.43 1.02
CA SER A 35 -8.93 4.65 0.36
C SER A 35 -8.49 5.92 1.10
N LYS A 36 -8.51 5.91 2.43
CA LYS A 36 -8.00 7.01 3.27
C LYS A 36 -6.51 7.26 3.02
N GLN A 37 -5.69 6.20 3.01
CA GLN A 37 -4.23 6.31 2.85
C GLN A 37 -3.83 6.74 1.43
N VAL A 38 -4.56 6.29 0.40
CA VAL A 38 -4.39 6.81 -0.97
C VAL A 38 -4.71 8.31 -1.03
N GLY A 39 -5.73 8.78 -0.31
CA GLY A 39 -6.07 10.20 -0.23
C GLY A 39 -4.98 11.05 0.43
N GLU A 40 -4.43 10.59 1.56
CA GLU A 40 -3.32 11.27 2.23
C GLU A 40 -2.04 11.26 1.39
N LEU A 41 -1.70 10.13 0.75
CA LEU A 41 -0.60 10.05 -0.21
C LEU A 41 -0.77 11.07 -1.34
N SER A 42 -1.96 11.13 -1.93
CA SER A 42 -2.28 12.06 -3.02
C SER A 42 -2.06 13.51 -2.60
N LYS A 43 -2.55 13.88 -1.40
CA LYS A 43 -2.33 15.21 -0.83
C LYS A 43 -0.84 15.52 -0.67
N CYS A 44 -0.06 14.59 -0.10
CA CYS A 44 1.37 14.81 0.12
C CYS A 44 2.13 14.99 -1.19
N VAL A 45 1.83 14.19 -2.22
CA VAL A 45 2.41 14.32 -3.56
C VAL A 45 2.02 15.66 -4.20
N MET A 46 0.75 16.04 -4.13
CA MET A 46 0.29 17.33 -4.70
C MET A 46 0.99 18.54 -4.06
N LEU A 47 1.25 18.48 -2.75
CA LEU A 47 2.02 19.51 -2.03
C LEU A 47 3.50 19.50 -2.43
N GLN A 48 4.11 18.31 -2.58
CA GLN A 48 5.50 18.17 -2.99
C GLN A 48 5.75 18.74 -4.39
N GLU A 49 4.81 18.47 -5.30
CA GLU A 49 4.91 18.80 -6.72
C GLU A 49 4.25 20.15 -7.06
N ASN A 50 3.87 20.94 -6.05
CA ASN A 50 3.31 22.30 -6.20
C ASN A 50 2.03 22.37 -7.06
N TYR A 51 1.15 21.38 -6.97
CA TYR A 51 -0.16 21.40 -7.63
C TYR A 51 -1.13 22.42 -6.99
N TYR A 52 -0.94 22.72 -5.69
CA TYR A 52 -1.69 23.76 -5.00
C TYR A 52 -1.03 25.13 -5.15
N CYS A 53 -1.77 26.20 -4.85
CA CYS A 53 -1.22 27.56 -4.79
C CYS A 53 -0.22 27.78 -3.64
N PHE A 54 0.00 26.76 -2.80
CA PHE A 54 1.02 26.72 -1.77
C PHE A 54 1.78 25.39 -1.83
N PRO A 55 3.12 25.42 -1.64
CA PRO A 55 3.95 24.23 -1.61
C PRO A 55 3.83 23.49 -0.27
N ALA A 56 4.48 22.33 -0.16
CA ALA A 56 4.83 21.77 1.13
C ALA A 56 5.64 22.78 1.96
N GLU A 57 5.23 23.02 3.21
CA GLU A 57 5.93 23.95 4.12
C GLU A 57 7.39 23.54 4.34
N ASN A 58 7.64 22.25 4.51
CA ASN A 58 8.96 21.63 4.54
C ASN A 58 9.00 20.44 3.57
N PRO A 59 9.64 20.57 2.40
CA PRO A 59 9.72 19.50 1.41
C PRO A 59 10.42 18.22 1.91
N GLU A 60 11.44 18.33 2.75
CA GLU A 60 12.17 17.15 3.27
C GLU A 60 11.29 16.33 4.21
N GLU A 61 10.58 17.00 5.13
CA GLU A 61 9.59 16.34 5.99
C GLU A 61 8.41 15.77 5.19
N ASN A 62 8.01 16.43 4.11
CA ASN A 62 6.92 15.97 3.27
C ASN A 62 7.29 14.71 2.48
N LEU A 63 8.56 14.53 2.09
CA LEU A 63 9.05 13.27 1.52
C LEU A 63 8.97 12.11 2.52
N ILE A 64 9.24 12.37 3.81
CA ILE A 64 9.06 11.35 4.88
C ILE A 64 7.58 10.96 4.99
N LYS A 65 6.67 11.94 4.94
CA LYS A 65 5.23 11.68 4.94
C LYS A 65 4.81 10.83 3.74
N ILE A 66 5.26 11.17 2.53
CA ILE A 66 5.01 10.34 1.33
C ILE A 66 5.46 8.89 1.56
N GLY A 67 6.65 8.69 2.12
CA GLY A 67 7.15 7.36 2.47
C GLY A 67 6.25 6.60 3.43
N ASN A 68 5.74 7.28 4.47
CA ASN A 68 4.80 6.68 5.43
C ASN A 68 3.47 6.32 4.78
N GLU A 69 2.90 7.20 3.95
CA GLU A 69 1.62 6.92 3.28
C GLU A 69 1.75 5.78 2.27
N LEU A 70 2.88 5.66 1.57
CA LEU A 70 3.18 4.50 0.71
C LEU A 70 3.26 3.20 1.50
N ALA A 71 3.92 3.23 2.67
CA ALA A 71 4.00 2.08 3.56
C ALA A 71 2.63 1.67 4.11
N ASP A 72 1.79 2.65 4.46
CA ASP A 72 0.42 2.42 4.92
C ASP A 72 -0.47 1.83 3.82
N VAL A 73 -0.38 2.35 2.59
CA VAL A 73 -1.05 1.77 1.41
C VAL A 73 -0.61 0.32 1.19
N PHE A 74 0.70 0.06 1.23
CA PHE A 74 1.23 -1.31 1.11
C PHE A 74 0.69 -2.21 2.22
N GLY A 75 0.67 -1.73 3.47
CA GLY A 75 0.06 -2.45 4.59
C GLY A 75 -1.40 -2.84 4.34
N GLN A 76 -2.23 -1.92 3.82
CA GLN A 76 -3.62 -2.28 3.53
C GLN A 76 -3.76 -3.29 2.39
N ILE A 77 -2.88 -3.26 1.38
CA ILE A 77 -2.82 -4.31 0.34
C ILE A 77 -2.55 -5.68 0.96
N ILE A 78 -1.59 -5.76 1.91
CA ILE A 78 -1.30 -6.99 2.66
C ILE A 78 -2.53 -7.45 3.43
N ARG A 79 -3.21 -6.54 4.16
CA ARG A 79 -4.38 -6.86 4.97
C ARG A 79 -5.53 -7.41 4.11
N ILE A 80 -5.76 -6.84 2.93
CA ILE A 80 -6.80 -7.29 1.99
C ILE A 80 -6.45 -8.65 1.39
N ALA A 81 -5.18 -8.85 0.99
CA ALA A 81 -4.72 -10.13 0.46
C ALA A 81 -4.86 -11.25 1.51
N ASP A 82 -4.41 -11.00 2.74
CA ASP A 82 -4.53 -11.96 3.85
C ASP A 82 -5.99 -12.29 4.17
N TYR A 83 -6.91 -11.32 4.09
CA TYR A 83 -8.34 -11.56 4.28
C TYR A 83 -8.91 -12.57 3.27
N TYR A 84 -8.47 -12.50 2.01
CA TYR A 84 -8.89 -13.41 0.94
C TYR A 84 -7.99 -14.63 0.77
N ASN A 85 -6.96 -14.81 1.60
CA ASN A 85 -5.93 -15.84 1.47
C ASN A 85 -5.20 -15.81 0.11
N ILE A 86 -4.92 -14.61 -0.39
CA ILE A 86 -4.15 -14.40 -1.62
C ILE A 86 -2.66 -14.36 -1.28
N ASP A 87 -1.87 -15.18 -1.97
CA ASP A 87 -0.41 -15.04 -1.96
C ASP A 87 -0.01 -13.88 -2.88
N LEU A 88 0.46 -12.79 -2.26
CA LEU A 88 0.85 -11.58 -3.00
C LEU A 88 2.05 -11.79 -3.92
N LEU A 89 2.99 -12.67 -3.57
CA LEU A 89 4.17 -12.90 -4.40
C LEU A 89 3.78 -13.67 -5.66
N GLU A 90 3.04 -14.77 -5.50
CA GLU A 90 2.51 -15.54 -6.62
C GLU A 90 1.60 -14.70 -7.51
N ALA A 91 0.70 -13.91 -6.91
CA ALA A 91 -0.18 -13.00 -7.65
C ALA A 91 0.62 -11.94 -8.44
N HIS A 92 1.71 -11.43 -7.87
CA HIS A 92 2.58 -10.48 -8.56
C HIS A 92 3.30 -11.14 -9.74
N ILE A 93 3.90 -12.32 -9.54
CA ILE A 93 4.62 -13.07 -10.58
C ILE A 93 3.68 -13.38 -11.75
N ALA A 94 2.52 -13.98 -11.49
CA ALA A 94 1.54 -14.33 -12.51
C ALA A 94 1.12 -13.10 -13.35
N ALA A 95 0.87 -11.96 -12.70
CA ALA A 95 0.51 -10.73 -13.41
C ALA A 95 1.63 -10.21 -14.32
N ARG A 96 2.90 -10.32 -13.91
CA ARG A 96 4.04 -9.92 -14.75
C ARG A 96 4.28 -10.89 -15.90
N GLU A 97 4.09 -12.19 -15.69
CA GLU A 97 4.19 -13.20 -16.74
C GLU A 97 3.11 -12.99 -17.82
N ASP A 98 1.88 -12.68 -17.41
CA ASP A 98 0.79 -12.36 -18.34
C ASP A 98 1.08 -11.09 -19.16
N GLU A 99 1.63 -10.04 -18.53
CA GLU A 99 2.07 -8.82 -19.22
C GLU A 99 3.21 -9.10 -20.21
N ASP A 100 4.21 -9.87 -19.82
CA ASP A 100 5.34 -10.25 -20.68
C ASP A 100 4.87 -11.11 -21.87
N ASN A 101 3.98 -12.06 -21.65
CA ASN A 101 3.36 -12.85 -22.72
C ASN A 101 2.57 -11.95 -23.69
N TYR A 102 1.85 -10.95 -23.18
CA TYR A 102 1.15 -9.97 -24.02
C TYR A 102 2.14 -9.16 -24.87
N LEU A 103 3.24 -8.67 -24.28
CA LEU A 103 4.26 -7.88 -24.97
C LEU A 103 4.98 -8.69 -26.06
N LYS A 104 5.37 -9.93 -25.75
CA LYS A 104 5.92 -10.88 -26.74
C LYS A 104 4.98 -11.12 -27.91
N GLY A 105 3.67 -11.19 -27.64
CA GLY A 105 2.63 -11.27 -28.67
C GLY A 105 2.54 -10.03 -29.57
N LYS A 106 3.09 -8.89 -29.15
CA LYS A 106 3.22 -7.66 -29.95
C LYS A 106 4.59 -7.49 -30.61
N GLY A 107 5.52 -8.43 -30.41
CA GLY A 107 6.86 -8.38 -30.98
C GLY A 107 7.80 -7.40 -30.26
N VAL A 108 7.49 -7.06 -29.00
CA VAL A 108 8.39 -6.36 -28.08
C VAL A 108 9.11 -7.39 -27.21
#